data_AF-A0A6L8BH39-F1
#
_entry.id   AF-A0A6L8BH39-F1
#
_cell.length_a   1.000
_cell.length_b   1.000
_cell.length_c   1.000
_cell.angle_alpha   90.00
_cell.angle_beta   90.00
_cell.angle_gamma   90.00
#
_symmetry.space_group_name_H-M   'P 1'
#
loop_
_entity.id
_entity.type
_entity.pdbx_description
1 polymer ?
#
loop_
_entity_poly.entity_id
_entity_poly.type
_entity_poly.pdbx_seq_one_letter_code
_entity_poly.pdbx_strand_id
1 'polypeptide(L)'
;MPANSLAELLNAGNLGRLACESRRRQDIAEDVRQRLPDKEAAHLVAANTDEEGRLVLVMDAPVWAARVRYMARELGEDRIKVRVLPRGAVSS
;
A
#
# COMPACT_ATOMS: atom_id res chain seq x y z
N MET A 1 -20.20 9.35 -15.69
CA MET A 1 -18.86 8.91 -15.27
C MET A 1 -18.04 8.68 -16.53
N PRO A 2 -17.10 9.55 -16.96
CA PRO A 2 -16.30 9.24 -18.13
C PRO A 2 -15.19 8.27 -17.72
N ALA A 3 -15.08 7.17 -18.47
CA ALA A 3 -13.96 6.26 -18.40
C ALA A 3 -12.75 6.98 -19.00
N ASN A 4 -11.81 7.43 -18.17
CA ASN A 4 -10.52 7.92 -18.64
C ASN A 4 -9.81 6.77 -19.37
N SER A 5 -9.71 6.92 -20.69
CA SER A 5 -9.21 5.87 -21.57
C SER A 5 -7.73 5.64 -21.32
N LEU A 6 -7.34 4.38 -21.14
CA LEU A 6 -5.94 3.93 -21.00
C LEU A 6 -5.04 4.53 -22.10
N ALA A 7 -5.61 4.80 -23.27
CA ALA A 7 -4.96 5.42 -24.42
C ALA A 7 -4.47 6.86 -24.17
N GLU A 8 -5.18 7.66 -23.36
CA GLU A 8 -4.72 9.02 -23.00
C GLU A 8 -3.54 8.98 -22.03
N LEU A 9 -3.52 8.03 -21.10
CA LEU A 9 -2.38 7.82 -20.18
C LEU A 9 -1.11 7.33 -20.92
N LEU A 10 -1.29 6.54 -21.98
CA LEU A 10 -0.24 6.10 -22.90
C LEU A 10 0.34 7.26 -23.71
N ASN A 11 -0.52 8.10 -24.30
CA ASN A 11 -0.09 9.23 -25.14
C ASN A 11 0.56 10.38 -24.36
N ALA A 12 0.22 10.57 -23.07
CA ALA A 12 0.75 11.65 -22.26
C ALA A 12 2.20 11.43 -21.75
N GLY A 13 2.91 10.38 -22.18
CA GLY A 13 4.25 10.04 -21.66
C GLY A 13 4.27 9.70 -20.16
N ASN A 14 3.09 9.54 -19.56
CA ASN A 14 2.90 9.47 -18.12
C ASN A 14 3.18 8.07 -17.57
N LEU A 15 3.26 7.05 -18.43
CA LEU A 15 3.61 5.68 -18.05
C LEU A 15 5.00 5.56 -17.43
N GLY A 16 5.98 6.33 -17.91
CA GLY A 16 7.32 6.35 -17.29
C GLY A 16 7.26 6.91 -15.86
N ARG A 17 6.45 7.95 -15.65
CA ARG A 17 6.19 8.53 -14.32
C ARG A 17 5.41 7.56 -13.43
N LEU A 18 4.36 6.93 -13.95
CA LEU A 18 3.62 5.88 -13.24
C LEU A 18 4.50 4.67 -12.91
N ALA A 19 5.40 4.26 -13.79
CA ALA A 19 6.32 3.14 -13.54
C ALA A 19 7.39 3.50 -12.49
N CYS A 20 7.89 4.74 -12.49
CA CYS A 20 8.77 5.24 -11.43
C CYS A 20 8.04 5.38 -10.10
N GLU A 21 6.82 5.89 -10.08
CA GLU A 21 6.01 5.93 -8.86
C GLU A 21 5.64 4.53 -8.38
N SER A 22 5.30 3.61 -9.30
CA SER A 22 5.02 2.22 -8.98
C SER A 22 6.24 1.53 -8.38
N ARG A 23 7.44 1.75 -8.95
CA ARG A 23 8.70 1.27 -8.37
C ARG A 23 8.96 1.86 -7.00
N ARG A 24 8.82 3.17 -6.83
CA ARG A 24 9.00 3.82 -5.52
C ARG A 24 8.03 3.28 -4.46
N ARG A 25 6.80 2.94 -4.85
CA ARG A 25 5.81 2.28 -3.98
C ARG A 25 6.18 0.83 -3.68
N GLN A 26 6.76 0.10 -4.64
CA GLN A 26 7.29 -1.24 -4.42
C GLN A 26 8.50 -1.24 -3.48
N ASP A 27 9.43 -0.31 -3.64
CA ASP A 27 10.61 -0.17 -2.78
C ASP A 27 10.21 0.08 -1.33
N ILE A 28 9.23 0.98 -1.09
CA ILE A 28 8.67 1.23 0.25
C ILE A 28 7.98 -0.02 0.80
N ALA A 29 7.24 -0.77 -0.02
CA ALA A 29 6.60 -2.00 0.42
C ALA A 29 7.61 -3.09 0.77
N GLU A 30 8.70 -3.20 0.03
CA GLU A 30 9.75 -4.19 0.25
C GLU A 30 10.57 -3.86 1.50
N ASP A 31 10.95 -2.59 1.69
CA ASP A 31 11.60 -2.12 2.92
C ASP A 31 10.74 -2.36 4.16
N VAL A 32 9.42 -2.16 4.05
CA VAL A 32 8.49 -2.43 5.14
C VAL A 32 8.35 -3.94 5.39
N ARG A 33 8.31 -4.78 4.35
CA ARG A 33 8.29 -6.24 4.52
C ARG A 33 9.51 -6.76 5.27
N GLN A 34 10.70 -6.22 4.99
CA GLN A 34 11.92 -6.64 5.68
C GLN A 34 11.96 -6.25 7.16
N ARG A 35 11.17 -5.24 7.55
CA ARG A 35 11.09 -4.75 8.94
C ARG A 35 9.90 -5.34 9.71
N LEU A 36 8.92 -5.89 9.01
CA LEU A 36 7.81 -6.62 9.61
C LEU A 36 8.22 -8.07 9.91
N PRO A 37 7.66 -8.69 10.96
CA PRO A 37 7.82 -10.12 11.15
C PRO A 37 7.19 -10.89 9.97
N ASP A 38 7.77 -12.04 9.64
CA ASP A 38 7.47 -12.80 8.41
C ASP A 38 5.98 -13.09 8.20
N LYS A 39 5.24 -13.33 9.30
CA LYS A 39 3.80 -13.64 9.25
C LYS A 39 3.01 -12.41 8.79
N GLU A 40 3.24 -11.26 9.38
CA GLU A 40 2.59 -10.00 9.05
C GLU A 40 3.01 -9.51 7.66
N ALA A 41 4.28 -9.69 7.28
CA ALA A 41 4.82 -9.35 5.97
C ALA A 41 4.13 -10.13 4.83
N ALA A 42 3.81 -11.40 5.04
CA ALA A 42 3.10 -12.24 4.06
C ALA A 42 1.69 -11.73 3.73
N HIS A 43 1.10 -10.95 4.64
CA HIS A 43 -0.24 -10.39 4.52
C HIS A 43 -0.26 -8.91 4.11
N LEU A 44 0.93 -8.31 3.88
CA LEU A 44 1.09 -6.96 3.37
C LEU A 44 0.92 -6.93 1.86
N VAL A 45 -0.20 -6.33 1.42
CA VAL A 45 -0.54 -6.17 0.00
C VAL A 45 0.21 -4.99 -0.61
N ALA A 46 0.29 -3.87 0.12
CA ALA A 46 0.98 -2.67 -0.35
C ALA A 46 1.39 -1.79 0.85
N ALA A 47 2.45 -1.00 0.66
CA ALA A 47 2.80 0.10 1.55
C ALA A 47 3.07 1.35 0.74
N ASN A 48 2.47 2.47 1.13
CA ASN A 48 2.67 3.77 0.50
C ASN A 48 2.78 4.84 1.58
N THR A 49 3.17 6.05 1.22
CA THR A 49 3.09 7.23 2.10
C THR A 49 1.94 8.12 1.64
N ASP A 50 1.16 8.69 2.56
CA ASP A 50 0.16 9.70 2.21
C ASP A 50 0.76 11.11 2.08
N GLU A 51 -0.07 12.08 1.68
CA GLU A 51 0.33 13.48 1.48
C GLU A 51 0.81 14.17 2.77
N GLU A 52 0.44 13.62 3.93
CA GLU A 52 0.88 14.08 5.25
C GLU A 52 2.17 13.40 5.71
N GLY A 53 2.78 12.54 4.87
CA GLY A 53 4.00 11.83 5.21
C GLY A 53 3.78 10.68 6.20
N ARG A 54 2.56 10.13 6.29
CA ARG A 54 2.24 8.95 7.11
C ARG A 54 2.37 7.68 6.28
N LEU A 55 2.94 6.63 6.88
CA LEU A 55 3.07 5.33 6.26
C LEU A 55 1.72 4.61 6.27
N VAL A 56 1.16 4.38 5.09
CA VAL A 56 -0.08 3.65 4.87
C VAL A 56 0.21 2.20 4.50
N LEU A 57 -0.15 1.27 5.38
CA LEU A 57 -0.02 -0.17 5.15
C LEU A 57 -1.37 -0.78 4.77
N VAL A 58 -1.41 -1.55 3.69
CA VAL A 58 -2.60 -2.24 3.23
C VAL A 58 -2.44 -3.73 3.45
N MET A 59 -3.33 -4.32 4.25
CA MET A 59 -3.36 -5.74 4.56
C MET A 59 -4.48 -6.46 3.83
N ASP A 60 -4.30 -7.75 3.59
CA ASP A 60 -5.30 -8.62 2.96
C ASP A 60 -6.48 -9.01 3.87
N ALA A 61 -6.26 -8.98 5.20
CA ALA A 61 -7.24 -9.39 6.20
C ALA A 61 -7.32 -8.43 7.40
N PRO A 62 -8.51 -8.25 7.98
CA PRO A 62 -8.70 -7.41 9.17
C PRO A 62 -7.86 -7.81 10.37
N VAL A 63 -7.62 -9.11 10.56
CA VAL A 63 -6.83 -9.65 11.68
C VAL A 63 -5.38 -9.14 11.65
N TRP A 64 -4.76 -9.13 10.47
CA TRP A 64 -3.39 -8.64 10.29
C TRP A 64 -3.31 -7.13 10.39
N ALA A 65 -4.33 -6.42 9.90
CA ALA A 65 -4.41 -4.98 10.10
C ALA A 65 -4.51 -4.61 11.58
N ALA A 66 -5.31 -5.32 12.37
CA ALA A 66 -5.40 -5.09 13.81
C ALA A 66 -4.07 -5.34 14.51
N ARG A 67 -3.39 -6.43 14.14
CA ARG A 67 -2.09 -6.81 14.71
C ARG A 67 -1.00 -5.80 14.41
N VAL A 68 -0.92 -5.33 13.16
CA VAL A 68 0.05 -4.28 12.79
C VAL A 68 -0.29 -2.92 13.40
N ARG A 69 -1.57 -2.59 13.59
CA ARG A 69 -1.95 -1.40 14.38
C ARG A 69 -1.48 -1.49 15.83
N TYR A 70 -1.58 -2.66 16.44
CA TYR A 70 -1.10 -2.87 17.80
C TYR A 70 0.42 -2.65 17.89
N MET A 71 1.18 -3.29 16.99
CA MET A 71 2.64 -3.09 16.91
C MET A 71 3.04 -1.63 16.64
N ALA A 72 2.33 -0.94 15.74
CA ALA A 72 2.58 0.47 15.45
C ALA A 72 2.40 1.35 16.69
N ARG A 73 1.41 1.03 17.54
CA ARG A 73 1.19 1.73 18.81
C ARG A 73 2.29 1.44 19.82
N GLU A 74 2.81 0.21 19.88
CA GLU A 74 3.95 -0.12 20.74
C GLU A 74 5.24 0.61 20.34
N LEU A 75 5.39 0.92 19.05
CA LEU A 75 6.51 1.70 18.52
C LEU A 75 6.36 3.22 18.73
N GLY A 76 5.23 3.69 19.28
CA GLY A 76 4.95 5.11 19.51
C GLY A 76 4.74 5.93 18.23
N GLU A 77 4.52 5.28 17.10
CA GLU A 77 4.43 5.93 15.78
C GLU A 77 2.97 6.15 15.39
N ASP A 78 2.42 7.31 15.76
CA ASP A 78 1.11 7.80 15.26
C ASP A 78 1.10 8.06 13.75
N ARG A 79 2.27 7.96 13.10
CA ARG A 79 2.47 8.16 11.67
C ARG A 79 2.16 6.92 10.83
N ILE A 80 1.66 5.83 11.41
CA ILE A 80 1.31 4.60 10.68
C ILE A 80 -0.21 4.44 10.59
N LYS A 81 -0.72 4.44 9.36
CA LYS A 81 -2.12 4.22 9.03
C LYS A 81 -2.31 2.85 8.40
N VAL A 82 -3.10 1.98 9.03
CA VAL A 82 -3.33 0.63 8.50
C VAL A 82 -4.72 0.50 7.88
N ARG A 83 -4.80 -0.01 6.65
CA ARG A 83 -6.02 -0.27 5.88
C ARG A 83 -6.13 -1.75 5.56
N VAL A 84 -7.35 -2.20 5.28
CA VAL A 84 -7.66 -3.56 4.85
C VAL A 84 -8.24 -3.48 3.45
N LEU A 85 -7.79 -4.34 2.53
CA LEU A 85 -8.41 -4.47 1.23
C LEU A 85 -9.82 -5.07 1.42
N PRO A 86 -10.90 -4.44 0.92
CA PRO A 86 -12.22 -5.05 0.96
C PRO A 86 -12.20 -6.36 0.17
N ARG A 87 -12.60 -7.46 0.80
CA ARG A 87 -12.80 -8.76 0.14
C ARG A 87 -13.96 -8.62 -0.85
N GLY A 88 -13.66 -8.31 -2.11
CA GLY A 88 -14.68 -8.13 -3.15
C GLY A 88 -14.22 -7.58 -4.50
N ALA A 89 -12.97 -7.16 -4.67
CA ALA A 89 -12.48 -6.63 -5.97
C ALA A 89 -11.85 -7.69 -6.89
N VAL A 90 -12.14 -8.98 -6.66
CA VAL A 90 -11.83 -10.06 -7.61
C VAL A 90 -13.10 -10.86 -7.82
N SER A 91 -13.97 -10.37 -8.70
CA SER A 91 -15.09 -11.13 -9.24
C SER A 91 -15.35 -10.65 -10.66
N SER A 92 -15.00 -11.55 -11.59
CA SER A 92 -15.39 -11.62 -13.01
C SER A 92 -14.71 -10.68 -14.01
#